data_AF-A0AAJ5S4A3-F1
#
_entry.id   AF-A0AAJ5S4A3-F1
#
_cell.length_a   1.000
_cell.length_b   1.000
_cell.length_c   1.000
_cell.angle_alpha   90.00
_cell.angle_beta   90.00
_cell.angle_gamma   90.00
#
_symmetry.space_group_name_H-M   'P 1'
#
loop_
_entity.id
_entity.type
_entity.pdbx_description
1 polymer ?
#
loop_
_entity_poly.entity_id
_entity_poly.type
_entity_poly.pdbx_seq_one_letter_code
_entity_poly.pdbx_strand_id
1 'polypeptide(L)'
;MPVQSTNPDYDAHIEEWRMMDDALEGEGAIKRSPRNLPKPSGMVEAEKLDGQGNAYLYRNYTDRAQYEHWVRDSLRSMMGLVSRLIPEVKLPSGLKGLEDNATADGFGLTQLFLRIVRQAISHGRVPLVVNIDEAGQPYFATYAVRNAINWDTADQGGRQDLVLSVFREFRRKEQDRYSHECETVYREFYMDGAVCRTGVRNEAGELIEDDRPLGTVDGSNNLVRGLDYIPVIYCGSTDNSPDVDEIPLLTMARAALKSYQLSADYFTALHQTSHPQPWVSGLDESVELSVTGPSAAWDLGRSGSCGYLEFQGAGIEAVRKAMEDQKNAALESGAKVLDVSGTESGEARKTRQNDQHATLHSIVITAAAAIEQALRYAAEWTGYNPDECAFTVKPDFVVTEADAQQILAQIQLWQNGLVAKKDVRANLRRTSLIAADRTDEMIDGELASESPIGGDNE
;
A
#
# COMPACT_ATOMS: atom_id res chain seq x y z
N MET A 1 19.69 21.84 15.80
CA MET A 1 19.06 21.82 14.47
C MET A 1 17.57 22.07 14.64
N PRO A 2 16.87 22.70 13.70
CA PRO A 2 15.43 22.93 13.81
C PRO A 2 14.66 21.60 13.77
N VAL A 3 13.49 21.53 14.41
CA VAL A 3 12.64 20.31 14.46
C VAL A 3 12.18 19.85 13.07
N GLN A 4 12.11 20.77 12.10
CA GLN A 4 11.78 20.43 10.70
C GLN A 4 12.94 19.83 9.89
N SER A 5 14.12 19.62 10.49
CA SER A 5 15.24 18.98 9.78
C SER A 5 14.87 17.55 9.41
N THR A 6 15.20 17.14 8.19
CA THR A 6 14.93 15.80 7.67
C THR A 6 16.13 14.87 7.83
N ASN A 7 15.87 13.57 7.94
CA ASN A 7 16.90 12.54 7.83
C ASN A 7 17.36 12.42 6.34
N PRO A 8 18.66 12.20 6.04
CA PRO A 8 19.12 12.04 4.66
C PRO A 8 18.40 10.95 3.85
N ASP A 9 18.05 9.83 4.49
CA ASP A 9 17.31 8.74 3.84
C ASP A 9 15.85 9.16 3.55
N TYR A 10 15.26 10.00 4.39
CA TYR A 10 13.96 10.61 4.09
C TYR A 10 14.02 11.40 2.78
N ASP A 11 15.05 12.24 2.64
CA ASP A 11 15.23 13.08 1.45
C ASP A 11 15.51 12.24 0.19
N ALA A 12 16.18 11.10 0.32
CA ALA A 12 16.43 10.18 -0.78
C ALA A 12 15.16 9.48 -1.29
N HIS A 13 14.21 9.16 -0.40
CA HIS A 13 13.05 8.34 -0.72
C HIS A 13 11.72 9.10 -0.84
N ILE A 14 11.66 10.39 -0.48
CA ILE A 14 10.41 11.18 -0.49
C ILE A 14 9.70 11.19 -1.85
N GLU A 15 10.45 11.25 -2.96
CA GLU A 15 9.84 11.24 -4.29
C GLU A 15 9.26 9.87 -4.66
N GLU A 16 9.87 8.78 -4.17
CA GLU A 16 9.36 7.42 -4.38
C GLU A 16 8.05 7.20 -3.62
N TRP A 17 7.98 7.62 -2.35
CA TRP A 17 6.73 7.56 -1.58
C TRP A 17 5.64 8.41 -2.21
N ARG A 18 5.97 9.62 -2.66
CA ARG A 18 4.99 10.46 -3.35
C ARG A 18 4.52 9.80 -4.66
N MET A 19 5.40 9.12 -5.41
CA MET A 19 4.99 8.36 -6.61
C MET A 19 4.02 7.23 -6.24
N MET A 20 4.30 6.50 -5.16
CA MET A 20 3.44 5.41 -4.68
C MET A 20 2.05 5.92 -4.26
N ASP A 21 1.98 7.06 -3.59
CA ASP A 21 0.70 7.69 -3.23
C ASP A 21 -0.16 7.98 -4.47
N ASP A 22 0.42 8.64 -5.49
CA ASP A 22 -0.29 8.94 -6.74
C ASP A 22 -0.71 7.64 -7.46
N ALA A 23 0.20 6.66 -7.51
CA ALA A 23 -0.01 5.39 -8.20
C ALA A 23 -1.14 4.55 -7.58
N LEU A 24 -1.29 4.62 -6.25
CA LEU A 24 -2.31 3.90 -5.48
C LEU A 24 -3.66 4.61 -5.48
N GLU A 25 -3.67 5.95 -5.44
CA GLU A 25 -4.90 6.73 -5.58
C GLU A 25 -5.50 6.56 -6.99
N GLY A 26 -4.64 6.54 -8.01
CA GLY A 26 -4.98 6.17 -9.38
C GLY A 26 -4.95 7.34 -10.36
N GLU A 27 -5.59 7.16 -11.51
CA GLU A 27 -5.50 8.07 -12.68
C GLU A 27 -5.80 9.53 -12.34
N GLY A 28 -6.76 9.79 -11.46
CA GLY A 28 -7.08 11.15 -11.02
C GLY A 28 -5.90 11.84 -10.33
N ALA A 29 -5.20 11.17 -9.41
CA ALA A 29 -4.01 11.71 -8.75
C ALA A 29 -2.85 11.85 -9.72
N ILE A 30 -2.64 10.83 -10.55
CA ILE A 30 -1.60 10.82 -11.57
C ILE A 30 -1.74 12.03 -12.51
N LYS A 31 -2.96 12.29 -13.02
CA LYS A 31 -3.26 13.42 -13.93
C LYS A 31 -3.19 14.78 -13.26
N ARG A 32 -3.54 14.89 -11.97
CA ARG A 32 -3.48 16.17 -11.22
C ARG A 32 -2.05 16.65 -10.97
N SER A 33 -1.07 15.74 -10.97
CA SER A 33 0.31 16.08 -10.66
C SER A 33 1.15 16.24 -11.93
N PRO A 34 1.56 17.47 -12.30
CA PRO A 34 2.31 17.72 -13.53
C PRO A 34 3.71 17.09 -13.55
N ARG A 35 4.23 16.60 -12.41
CA ARG A 35 5.47 15.83 -12.36
C ARG A 35 5.36 14.46 -13.05
N ASN A 36 4.14 13.90 -13.09
CA ASN A 36 3.90 12.55 -13.62
C ASN A 36 3.88 12.56 -15.16
N LEU A 37 3.48 13.68 -15.75
CA LEU A 37 3.53 13.93 -17.19
C LEU A 37 4.08 15.33 -17.46
N PRO A 38 5.40 15.50 -17.61
CA PRO A 38 5.96 16.80 -17.91
C PRO A 38 5.42 17.38 -19.22
N LYS A 39 5.18 18.69 -19.26
CA LYS A 39 4.72 19.39 -20.47
C LYS A 39 5.74 19.24 -21.61
N PRO A 40 5.33 18.81 -22.82
CA PRO A 40 6.20 18.85 -23.99
C PRO A 40 6.72 20.27 -24.28
N SER A 41 7.98 20.39 -24.72
CA SER A 41 8.63 21.68 -24.96
C SER A 41 7.86 22.60 -25.90
N GLY A 42 7.26 22.06 -26.96
CA GLY A 42 6.43 22.84 -27.88
C GLY A 42 5.18 23.46 -27.23
N MET A 43 4.57 22.75 -26.27
CA MET A 43 3.42 23.28 -25.52
C MET A 43 3.86 24.36 -24.52
N VAL A 44 5.05 24.20 -23.91
CA VAL A 44 5.64 25.23 -23.05
C VAL A 44 5.89 26.53 -23.82
N GLU A 45 6.47 26.45 -25.02
CA GLU A 45 6.71 27.63 -25.85
C GLU A 45 5.39 28.27 -26.33
N ALA A 46 4.37 27.48 -26.66
CA ALA A 46 3.05 28.00 -27.02
C ALA A 46 2.39 28.77 -25.86
N GLU A 47 2.43 28.23 -24.64
CA GLU A 47 1.89 28.91 -23.45
C GLU A 47 2.65 30.19 -23.07
N LYS A 48 3.94 30.31 -23.42
CA LYS A 48 4.68 31.58 -23.26
C LYS A 48 4.15 32.69 -24.15
N LEU A 49 3.62 32.34 -25.33
CA LEU A 49 3.04 33.30 -26.28
C LEU A 49 1.64 33.73 -25.85
N ASP A 50 0.81 32.79 -25.42
CA ASP A 50 -0.52 33.03 -24.85
C ASP A 50 -0.90 31.90 -23.89
N GLY A 51 -0.75 32.15 -22.58
CA GLY A 51 -1.00 31.14 -21.56
C GLY A 51 -2.47 30.74 -21.44
N GLN A 52 -3.41 31.66 -21.64
CA GLN A 52 -4.84 31.35 -21.57
C GLN A 52 -5.32 30.68 -22.85
N GLY A 53 -4.91 31.22 -24.01
CA GLY A 53 -5.29 30.68 -25.30
C GLY A 53 -4.70 29.32 -25.61
N ASN A 54 -3.54 28.96 -25.04
CA ASN A 54 -2.84 27.69 -25.34
C ASN A 54 -2.91 26.63 -24.23
N ALA A 55 -3.49 26.93 -23.06
CA ALA A 55 -3.63 25.95 -21.97
C ALA A 55 -4.40 24.67 -22.38
N TYR A 56 -5.30 24.78 -23.37
CA TYR A 56 -6.05 23.63 -23.88
C TYR A 56 -5.15 22.57 -24.53
N LEU A 57 -3.96 22.93 -25.03
CA LEU A 57 -3.04 21.99 -25.68
C LEU A 57 -2.60 20.91 -24.70
N TYR A 58 -2.07 21.35 -23.56
CA TYR A 58 -1.61 20.43 -22.53
C TYR A 58 -2.78 19.72 -21.84
N ARG A 59 -3.90 20.42 -21.59
CA ARG A 59 -5.12 19.81 -21.03
C ARG A 59 -5.63 18.66 -21.92
N ASN A 60 -5.75 18.90 -23.22
CA ASN A 60 -6.19 17.87 -24.16
C ASN A 60 -5.20 16.71 -24.23
N TYR A 61 -3.90 16.96 -24.04
CA TYR A 61 -2.87 15.92 -23.99
C TYR A 61 -3.01 15.04 -22.73
N THR A 62 -3.19 15.66 -21.56
CA THR A 62 -3.44 14.96 -20.29
C THR A 62 -4.79 14.23 -20.29
N ASP A 63 -5.86 14.82 -20.85
CA ASP A 63 -7.19 14.23 -20.88
C ASP A 63 -7.25 12.92 -21.71
N ARG A 64 -6.46 12.85 -22.80
CA ARG A 64 -6.36 11.63 -23.64
C ARG A 64 -5.48 10.53 -23.04
N ALA A 65 -4.50 10.89 -22.22
CA ALA A 65 -3.61 9.93 -21.58
C ALA A 65 -4.40 9.00 -20.66
N GLN A 66 -3.97 7.76 -20.52
CA GLN A 66 -4.58 6.74 -19.65
C GLN A 66 -3.54 6.14 -18.71
N TYR A 67 -3.87 6.05 -17.42
CA TYR A 67 -3.02 5.43 -16.41
C TYR A 67 -3.55 4.05 -16.06
N GLU A 68 -2.69 3.05 -16.18
CA GLU A 68 -3.01 1.66 -15.88
C GLU A 68 -2.91 1.38 -14.37
N HIS A 69 -3.93 0.77 -13.79
CA HIS A 69 -4.04 0.57 -12.34
C HIS A 69 -3.25 -0.62 -11.78
N TRP A 70 -2.15 -1.01 -12.43
CA TRP A 70 -1.37 -2.21 -12.07
C TRP A 70 -0.98 -2.24 -10.60
N VAL A 71 -0.48 -1.13 -10.04
CA VAL A 71 -0.06 -1.04 -8.63
C VAL A 71 -1.22 -1.29 -7.66
N ARG A 72 -2.35 -0.62 -7.90
CA ARG A 72 -3.54 -0.73 -7.05
C ARG A 72 -4.16 -2.13 -7.11
N ASP A 73 -4.24 -2.71 -8.30
CA ASP A 73 -4.74 -4.07 -8.50
C ASP A 73 -3.80 -5.09 -7.85
N SER A 74 -2.48 -4.87 -7.97
CA SER A 74 -1.45 -5.70 -7.35
C SER A 74 -1.56 -5.73 -5.83
N LEU A 75 -1.64 -4.55 -5.21
CA LEU A 75 -1.85 -4.42 -3.77
C LEU A 75 -3.17 -5.06 -3.32
N ARG A 76 -4.26 -4.87 -4.07
CA ARG A 76 -5.57 -5.43 -3.73
C ARG A 76 -5.53 -6.95 -3.63
N SER A 77 -4.91 -7.64 -4.59
CA SER A 77 -4.86 -9.11 -4.53
C SER A 77 -3.92 -9.61 -3.45
N MET A 78 -2.77 -8.96 -3.21
CA MET A 78 -1.90 -9.30 -2.08
C MET A 78 -2.65 -9.18 -0.75
N MET A 79 -3.39 -8.08 -0.56
CA MET A 79 -4.23 -7.91 0.63
C MET A 79 -5.34 -8.96 0.73
N GLY A 80 -5.88 -9.44 -0.39
CA GLY A 80 -6.85 -10.55 -0.40
C GLY A 80 -6.28 -11.92 -0.01
N LEU A 81 -4.96 -12.10 -0.09
CA LEU A 81 -4.26 -13.25 0.48
C LEU A 81 -4.02 -13.05 1.98
N VAL A 82 -3.52 -11.87 2.37
CA VAL A 82 -3.23 -11.51 3.78
C VAL A 82 -4.48 -11.53 4.64
N SER A 83 -5.63 -11.09 4.11
CA SER A 83 -6.89 -11.03 4.86
C SER A 83 -7.42 -12.39 5.33
N ARG A 84 -6.86 -13.50 4.83
CA ARG A 84 -7.22 -14.86 5.25
C ARG A 84 -6.36 -15.35 6.41
N LEU A 85 -5.28 -14.65 6.72
CA LEU A 85 -4.42 -14.97 7.83
C LEU A 85 -5.10 -14.55 9.14
N ILE A 86 -5.08 -15.45 10.12
CA ILE A 86 -5.66 -15.20 11.44
C ILE A 86 -4.51 -15.05 12.42
N PRO A 87 -4.34 -13.86 13.03
CA PRO A 87 -3.37 -13.69 14.09
C PRO A 87 -3.75 -14.47 15.34
N GLU A 88 -2.77 -15.16 15.92
CA GLU A 88 -2.86 -15.72 17.26
C GLU A 88 -2.33 -14.68 18.25
N VAL A 89 -3.19 -14.26 19.18
CA VAL A 89 -2.92 -13.19 20.13
C VAL A 89 -2.91 -13.74 21.55
N LYS A 90 -1.89 -13.39 22.33
CA LYS A 90 -1.83 -13.64 23.78
C LYS A 90 -1.56 -12.34 24.50
N LEU A 91 -2.40 -12.02 25.48
CA LEU A 91 -2.32 -10.79 26.25
C LEU A 91 -2.66 -11.05 27.72
N PRO A 92 -2.05 -10.28 28.66
CA PRO A 92 -2.48 -10.26 30.04
C PRO A 92 -3.93 -9.74 30.14
N SER A 93 -4.63 -10.10 31.21
CA SER A 93 -6.06 -9.79 31.40
C SER A 93 -6.38 -8.30 31.28
N GLY A 94 -5.48 -7.43 31.74
CA GLY A 94 -5.64 -5.98 31.67
C GLY A 94 -5.46 -5.37 30.27
N LEU A 95 -4.87 -6.09 29.32
CA LEU A 95 -4.66 -5.62 27.95
C LEU A 95 -5.59 -6.25 26.92
N LYS A 96 -6.46 -7.19 27.32
CA LYS A 96 -7.39 -7.87 26.41
C LYS A 96 -8.27 -6.92 25.58
N GLY A 97 -8.54 -5.71 26.09
CA GLY A 97 -9.29 -4.69 25.33
C GLY A 97 -8.65 -4.31 24.00
N LEU A 98 -7.33 -4.49 23.84
CA LEU A 98 -6.62 -4.21 22.60
C LEU A 98 -7.07 -5.11 21.44
N GLU A 99 -7.57 -6.32 21.70
CA GLU A 99 -8.05 -7.22 20.64
C GLU A 99 -9.12 -6.54 19.77
N ASP A 100 -10.00 -5.77 20.42
CA ASP A 100 -11.13 -5.08 19.78
C ASP A 100 -10.90 -3.57 19.59
N ASN A 101 -10.06 -2.96 20.43
CA ASN A 101 -9.79 -1.52 20.43
C ASN A 101 -8.30 -1.23 20.69
N ALA A 102 -7.49 -1.37 19.66
CA ALA A 102 -6.05 -1.20 19.69
C ALA A 102 -5.58 0.10 19.02
N THR A 103 -6.30 0.66 18.06
CA THR A 103 -5.84 1.81 17.28
C THR A 103 -6.39 3.14 17.77
N ALA A 104 -5.70 4.24 17.45
CA ALA A 104 -6.15 5.60 17.79
C ALA A 104 -7.55 5.98 17.25
N ASP A 105 -8.04 5.26 16.24
CA ASP A 105 -9.35 5.43 15.61
C ASP A 105 -10.35 4.32 15.95
N GLY A 106 -10.06 3.47 16.95
CA GLY A 106 -11.04 2.58 17.56
C GLY A 106 -11.14 1.17 16.96
N PHE A 107 -10.09 0.67 16.28
CA PHE A 107 -10.09 -0.66 15.67
C PHE A 107 -9.16 -1.64 16.41
N GLY A 108 -9.47 -2.93 16.33
CA GLY A 108 -8.68 -4.00 16.96
C GLY A 108 -7.35 -4.36 16.27
N LEU A 109 -6.61 -5.28 16.88
CA LEU A 109 -5.26 -5.70 16.44
C LEU A 109 -5.23 -6.28 15.02
N THR A 110 -6.28 -7.00 14.60
CA THR A 110 -6.37 -7.55 13.23
C THR A 110 -6.40 -6.45 12.18
N GLN A 111 -7.13 -5.35 12.44
CA GLN A 111 -7.16 -4.19 11.53
C GLN A 111 -5.83 -3.46 11.51
N LEU A 112 -5.17 -3.31 12.67
CA LEU A 112 -3.82 -2.76 12.76
C LEU A 112 -2.83 -3.59 11.90
N PHE A 113 -2.88 -4.91 12.01
CA PHE A 113 -2.07 -5.81 11.19
C PHE A 113 -2.27 -5.63 9.69
N LEU A 114 -3.52 -5.59 9.23
CA LEU A 114 -3.82 -5.37 7.81
C LEU A 114 -3.32 -4.00 7.33
N ARG A 115 -3.40 -2.95 8.17
CA ARG A 115 -2.90 -1.60 7.85
C ARG A 115 -1.39 -1.58 7.73
N ILE A 116 -0.68 -2.23 8.65
CA ILE A 116 0.79 -2.32 8.64
C ILE A 116 1.24 -3.09 7.40
N VAL A 117 0.69 -4.28 7.14
CA VAL A 117 1.07 -5.06 5.95
C VAL A 117 0.80 -4.28 4.66
N ARG A 118 -0.36 -3.62 4.54
CA ARG A 118 -0.68 -2.80 3.38
C ARG A 118 0.34 -1.67 3.16
N GLN A 119 0.74 -0.98 4.22
CA GLN A 119 1.70 0.11 4.14
C GLN A 119 3.12 -0.41 3.86
N ALA A 120 3.54 -1.52 4.46
CA ALA A 120 4.84 -2.14 4.17
C ALA A 120 4.97 -2.57 2.69
N ILE A 121 3.91 -3.15 2.10
CA ILE A 121 3.88 -3.49 0.65
C ILE A 121 3.97 -2.23 -0.23
N SER A 122 3.36 -1.12 0.18
CA SER A 122 3.23 0.08 -0.65
C SER A 122 4.34 1.12 -0.48
N HIS A 123 4.96 1.16 0.69
CA HIS A 123 5.90 2.22 1.08
C HIS A 123 7.20 1.69 1.67
N GLY A 124 7.37 0.37 1.76
CA GLY A 124 8.57 -0.26 2.33
C GLY A 124 8.63 -0.15 3.85
N ARG A 125 7.97 0.84 4.47
CA ARG A 125 8.07 1.13 5.89
C ARG A 125 6.80 1.73 6.47
N VAL A 126 6.55 1.42 7.74
CA VAL A 126 5.39 1.88 8.52
C VAL A 126 5.84 2.28 9.93
N PRO A 127 5.85 3.58 10.25
CA PRO A 127 6.01 4.01 11.62
C PRO A 127 4.79 3.64 12.46
N LEU A 128 5.04 2.92 13.55
CA LEU A 128 4.07 2.48 14.56
C LEU A 128 4.47 3.06 15.91
N VAL A 129 3.59 3.87 16.49
CA VAL A 129 3.82 4.56 17.77
C VAL A 129 2.90 3.96 18.81
N VAL A 130 3.46 3.56 19.95
CA VAL A 130 2.71 3.16 21.14
C VAL A 130 2.47 4.41 21.98
N ASN A 131 1.23 4.62 22.40
CA ASN A 131 0.84 5.73 23.27
C ASN A 131 -0.09 5.21 24.37
N ILE A 132 -0.21 6.00 25.44
CA ILE A 132 -1.18 5.79 26.52
C ILE A 132 -2.15 6.97 26.51
N ASP A 133 -3.45 6.68 26.56
CA ASP A 133 -4.49 7.71 26.66
C ASP A 133 -4.63 8.26 28.09
N GLU A 134 -5.52 9.24 28.29
CA GLU A 134 -5.77 9.84 29.61
C GLU A 134 -6.37 8.85 30.62
N ALA A 135 -6.99 7.76 30.16
CA ALA A 135 -7.53 6.69 30.99
C ALA A 135 -6.49 5.60 31.32
N GLY A 136 -5.23 5.78 30.91
CA GLY A 136 -4.16 4.82 31.13
C GLY A 136 -4.24 3.60 30.20
N GLN A 137 -5.05 3.64 29.15
CA GLN A 137 -5.17 2.56 28.18
C GLN A 137 -4.17 2.75 27.03
N PRO A 138 -3.41 1.70 26.68
CA PRO A 138 -2.52 1.77 25.53
C PRO A 138 -3.29 1.78 24.23
N TYR A 139 -2.74 2.45 23.23
CA TYR A 139 -3.20 2.39 21.85
C TYR A 139 -2.04 2.59 20.88
N PHE A 140 -2.27 2.19 19.62
CA PHE A 140 -1.30 2.22 18.55
C PHE A 140 -1.71 3.23 17.47
N ALA A 141 -0.79 4.12 17.14
CA ALA A 141 -0.93 5.06 16.04
C ALA A 141 0.06 4.73 14.92
N THR A 142 -0.43 4.68 13.68
CA THR A 142 0.45 4.59 12.50
C THR A 142 0.56 5.95 11.84
N TYR A 143 1.75 6.31 11.38
CA TYR A 143 1.95 7.53 10.59
C TYR A 143 2.16 7.16 9.12
N ALA A 144 1.71 8.03 8.21
CA ALA A 144 2.18 7.95 6.83
C ALA A 144 3.71 8.13 6.82
N VAL A 145 4.43 7.32 6.04
CA VAL A 145 5.91 7.36 6.01
C VAL A 145 6.46 8.76 5.74
N ARG A 146 5.82 9.53 4.86
CA ARG A 146 6.21 10.93 4.53
C ARG A 146 6.07 11.90 5.71
N ASN A 147 5.40 11.50 6.77
CA ASN A 147 5.25 12.29 7.98
C ASN A 147 6.25 11.89 9.07
N ALA A 148 6.94 10.75 8.97
CA ALA A 148 8.11 10.46 9.80
C ALA A 148 9.33 11.11 9.14
N ILE A 149 9.64 12.35 9.52
CA ILE A 149 10.59 13.19 8.78
C ILE A 149 12.03 13.02 9.22
N ASN A 150 12.24 12.58 10.46
CA ASN A 150 13.57 12.45 11.03
C ASN A 150 13.62 11.32 12.05
N TRP A 151 14.74 10.62 12.10
CA TRP A 151 15.05 9.60 13.08
C TRP A 151 16.57 9.49 13.21
N ASP A 152 17.03 9.04 14.37
CA ASP A 152 18.47 8.82 14.61
C ASP A 152 18.66 7.63 15.55
N THR A 153 19.79 6.94 15.37
CA THR A 153 20.20 5.81 16.21
C THR A 153 21.54 6.13 16.85
N ALA A 154 21.73 5.70 18.09
CA ALA A 154 23.01 5.86 18.76
C ALA A 154 23.30 4.68 19.68
N ASP A 155 24.56 4.59 20.11
CA ASP A 155 25.00 3.57 21.04
C ASP A 155 24.38 3.79 22.43
N GLN A 156 23.49 2.89 22.83
CA GLN A 156 22.89 2.81 24.15
C GLN A 156 23.38 1.53 24.83
N GLY A 157 24.53 1.64 25.53
CA GLY A 157 25.08 0.51 26.28
C GLY A 157 25.61 -0.64 25.41
N GLY A 158 26.18 -0.33 24.24
CA GLY A 158 26.76 -1.31 23.31
C GLY A 158 25.81 -1.81 22.22
N ARG A 159 24.59 -1.26 22.14
CA ARG A 159 23.57 -1.55 21.12
C ARG A 159 23.18 -0.27 20.40
N GLN A 160 22.92 -0.36 19.09
CA GLN A 160 22.38 0.75 18.32
C GLN A 160 20.87 0.79 18.50
N ASP A 161 20.40 1.75 19.30
CA ASP A 161 18.99 1.93 19.59
C ASP A 161 18.49 3.27 19.08
N LEU A 162 17.18 3.37 18.84
CA LEU A 162 16.52 4.59 18.39
C LEU A 162 16.59 5.67 19.47
N VAL A 163 17.21 6.82 19.17
CA VAL A 163 17.39 7.94 20.11
C VAL A 163 16.64 9.20 19.71
N LEU A 164 16.12 9.26 18.47
CA LEU A 164 15.29 10.33 17.97
C LEU A 164 14.24 9.79 17.00
N SER A 165 13.03 10.33 17.06
CA SER A 165 12.00 10.17 16.04
C SER A 165 11.15 11.44 15.98
N VAL A 166 10.93 11.98 14.78
CA VAL A 166 10.17 13.21 14.55
C VAL A 166 9.08 12.98 13.53
N PHE A 167 7.86 13.35 13.91
CA PHE A 167 6.65 13.21 13.11
C PHE A 167 6.03 14.58 12.80
N ARG A 168 5.64 14.78 11.55
CA ARG A 168 4.80 15.91 11.12
C ARG A 168 3.32 15.55 11.27
N GLU A 169 2.60 16.37 12.04
CA GLU A 169 1.18 16.25 12.30
C GLU A 169 0.41 17.45 11.72
N PHE A 170 -0.87 17.24 11.40
CA PHE A 170 -1.77 18.29 10.93
C PHE A 170 -2.93 18.40 11.92
N ARG A 171 -2.99 19.49 12.69
CA ARG A 171 -4.01 19.72 13.72
C ARG A 171 -5.05 20.71 13.22
N ARG A 172 -6.33 20.43 13.45
CA ARG A 172 -7.40 21.37 13.03
C ARG A 172 -7.31 22.65 13.86
N LYS A 173 -7.44 23.80 13.19
CA LYS A 173 -7.65 25.07 13.89
C LYS A 173 -9.04 25.05 14.52
N GLU A 174 -9.14 25.28 15.84
CA GLU A 174 -10.39 25.15 16.62
C GLU A 174 -11.51 26.17 16.26
N GLN A 175 -11.45 26.84 15.12
CA GLN A 175 -12.27 28.03 14.86
C GLN A 175 -13.61 27.76 14.16
N ASP A 176 -13.87 26.55 13.64
CA ASP A 176 -15.20 26.17 13.10
C ASP A 176 -15.34 24.64 12.96
N ARG A 177 -16.47 24.08 13.36
CA ARG A 177 -16.79 22.63 13.23
C ARG A 177 -16.84 22.15 11.77
N TYR A 178 -17.06 23.07 10.82
CA TYR A 178 -17.07 22.79 9.38
C TYR A 178 -15.79 23.19 8.67
N SER A 179 -14.83 23.82 9.36
CA SER A 179 -13.53 24.13 8.78
C SER A 179 -12.67 22.87 8.68
N HIS A 180 -11.93 22.80 7.59
CA HIS A 180 -10.90 21.79 7.34
C HIS A 180 -9.49 22.39 7.38
N GLU A 181 -9.35 23.63 7.88
CA GLU A 181 -8.05 24.25 8.04
C GLU A 181 -7.24 23.57 9.13
N CYS A 182 -6.02 23.17 8.79
CA CYS A 182 -5.07 22.61 9.72
C CYS A 182 -3.83 23.50 9.87
N GLU A 183 -3.19 23.40 11.02
CA GLU A 183 -1.83 23.86 11.27
C GLU A 183 -0.86 22.67 11.28
N THR A 184 0.34 22.89 10.77
CA THR A 184 1.42 21.91 10.83
C THR A 184 2.12 22.00 12.17
N VAL A 185 2.30 20.85 12.83
CA VAL A 185 3.09 20.74 14.05
C VAL A 185 4.02 19.54 13.96
N TYR A 186 5.02 19.49 14.82
CA TYR A 186 6.03 18.44 14.85
C TYR A 186 6.05 17.79 16.22
N ARG A 187 5.75 16.50 16.28
CA ARG A 187 5.91 15.67 17.47
C ARG A 187 7.29 15.04 17.46
N GLU A 188 8.06 15.23 18.51
CA GLU A 188 9.36 14.59 18.69
C GLU A 188 9.31 13.59 19.85
N PHE A 189 10.05 12.50 19.68
CA PHE A 189 10.43 11.55 20.71
C PHE A 189 11.95 11.51 20.73
N TYR A 190 12.55 11.70 21.89
CA TYR A 190 14.01 11.70 22.01
C TYR A 190 14.44 11.16 23.37
N MET A 191 15.63 10.57 23.41
CA MET A 191 16.24 10.11 24.65
C MET A 191 16.97 11.26 25.34
N ASP A 192 16.61 11.54 26.59
CA ASP A 192 17.32 12.46 27.49
C ASP A 192 17.90 11.65 28.66
N GLY A 193 19.21 11.38 28.56
CA GLY A 193 19.85 10.38 29.41
C GLY A 193 19.23 9.00 29.18
N ALA A 194 18.65 8.41 30.23
CA ALA A 194 18.02 7.09 30.19
C ALA A 194 16.48 7.16 30.15
N VAL A 195 15.91 8.33 29.84
CA VAL A 195 14.46 8.52 29.82
C VAL A 195 14.01 9.11 28.49
N CYS A 196 13.04 8.47 27.85
CA CYS A 196 12.38 8.98 26.67
C CYS A 196 11.49 10.16 27.04
N ARG A 197 11.56 11.24 26.25
CA ARG A 197 10.71 12.42 26.37
C ARG A 197 9.93 12.63 25.08
N THR A 198 8.78 13.28 25.19
CA THR A 198 8.01 13.75 24.04
C THR A 198 7.63 15.21 24.19
N GLY A 199 7.62 15.92 23.06
CA GLY A 199 7.14 17.29 22.97
C GLY A 199 6.53 17.56 21.61
N VAL A 200 5.75 18.64 21.51
CA VAL A 200 5.20 19.11 20.23
C VAL A 200 5.60 20.55 19.99
N ARG A 201 6.13 20.80 18.80
CA ARG A 201 6.60 22.11 18.35
C ARG A 201 5.83 22.60 17.14
N ASN A 202 5.68 23.92 17.02
CA ASN A 202 5.15 24.53 15.81
C ASN A 202 6.25 24.68 14.72
N GLU A 203 5.89 25.23 13.55
CA GLU A 203 6.85 25.51 12.45
C GLU A 203 7.97 26.50 12.82
N ALA A 204 7.77 27.35 13.84
CA ALA A 204 8.79 28.25 14.36
C ALA A 204 9.75 27.55 15.35
N GLY A 205 9.51 26.28 15.68
CA GLY A 205 10.28 25.51 16.66
C GLY A 205 9.89 25.78 18.12
N GLU A 206 8.86 26.59 18.34
CA GLU A 206 8.35 26.90 19.67
C GLU A 206 7.55 25.72 20.20
N LEU A 207 7.74 25.42 21.49
CA LEU A 207 7.02 24.36 22.17
C LEU A 207 5.56 24.77 22.39
N ILE A 208 4.62 23.96 21.89
CA ILE A 208 3.18 24.18 22.02
C ILE A 208 2.48 23.16 22.93
N GLU A 209 3.09 21.99 23.15
CA GLU A 209 2.71 21.03 24.20
C GLU A 209 3.90 20.73 25.09
N ASP A 210 3.64 20.55 26.39
CA ASP A 210 4.68 20.32 27.40
C ASP A 210 5.62 19.18 27.02
N ASP A 211 6.91 19.49 27.11
CA ASP A 211 8.00 18.52 27.01
C ASP A 211 8.03 17.67 28.28
N ARG A 212 7.56 16.44 28.16
CA ARG A 212 7.31 15.56 29.31
C ARG A 212 8.05 14.23 29.17
N PRO A 213 8.55 13.67 30.28
CA PRO A 213 9.07 12.32 30.27
C PRO A 213 7.94 11.30 30.06
N LEU A 214 8.22 10.27 29.28
CA LEU A 214 7.34 9.11 29.11
C LEU A 214 7.70 8.04 30.13
N GLY A 215 6.68 7.34 30.61
CA GLY A 215 6.86 6.27 31.58
C GLY A 215 5.61 6.00 32.41
N THR A 216 5.77 5.13 33.40
CA THR A 216 4.72 4.77 34.35
C THR A 216 4.59 5.87 35.41
N VAL A 217 3.37 6.34 35.64
CA VAL A 217 3.04 7.37 36.64
C VAL A 217 2.26 6.80 37.82
N ASP A 218 2.34 7.44 38.99
CA ASP A 218 1.51 7.11 40.15
C ASP A 218 0.11 7.75 40.05
N GLY A 219 -0.76 7.47 41.02
CA GLY A 219 -2.11 8.06 41.08
C GLY A 219 -2.14 9.59 41.32
N SER A 220 -0.98 10.22 41.54
CA SER A 220 -0.80 11.67 41.62
C SER A 220 -0.10 12.24 40.38
N ASN A 221 0.02 11.43 39.31
CA ASN A 221 0.65 11.76 38.04
C ASN A 221 2.17 12.06 38.12
N ASN A 222 2.85 11.58 39.16
CA ASN A 222 4.31 11.67 39.25
C ASN A 222 4.95 10.49 38.51
N LEU A 223 6.03 10.76 37.76
CA LEU A 223 6.80 9.71 37.09
C LEU A 223 7.44 8.78 38.13
N VAL A 224 7.07 7.50 38.10
CA VAL A 224 7.63 6.44 38.95
C VAL A 224 8.78 5.74 38.23
N ARG A 225 8.62 5.50 36.93
CA ARG A 225 9.62 4.83 36.09
C ARG A 225 9.55 5.41 34.68
N GLY A 226 10.66 6.00 34.22
CA GLY A 226 10.79 6.47 32.83
C GLY A 226 10.92 5.30 31.86
N LEU A 227 10.47 5.48 30.62
CA LEU A 227 10.81 4.57 29.52
C LEU A 227 12.26 4.78 29.13
N ASP A 228 13.04 3.72 29.09
CA ASP A 228 14.44 3.71 28.65
C ASP A 228 14.61 3.46 27.14
N TYR A 229 13.51 3.49 26.40
CA TYR A 229 13.45 3.36 24.95
C TYR A 229 12.43 4.32 24.34
N ILE A 230 12.57 4.61 23.05
CA ILE A 230 11.56 5.33 22.27
C ILE A 230 10.43 4.35 21.88
N PRO A 231 9.15 4.61 22.21
CA PRO A 231 8.03 3.72 21.92
C PRO A 231 7.56 3.79 20.46
N VAL A 232 8.51 3.81 19.52
CA VAL A 232 8.30 3.88 18.08
C VAL A 232 8.97 2.67 17.44
N ILE A 233 8.19 1.91 16.69
CA ILE A 233 8.69 0.81 15.85
C ILE A 233 8.55 1.25 14.40
N TYR A 234 9.63 1.11 13.63
CA TYR A 234 9.57 1.22 12.18
C TYR A 234 9.42 -0.18 11.60
N CYS A 235 8.19 -0.56 11.26
CA CYS A 235 7.94 -1.83 10.59
C CYS A 235 8.36 -1.72 9.13
N GLY A 236 9.34 -2.51 8.70
CA GLY A 236 9.79 -2.56 7.32
C GLY A 236 9.19 -3.73 6.54
N SER A 237 9.52 -3.77 5.25
CA SER A 237 9.13 -4.85 4.33
C SER A 237 10.10 -6.04 4.38
N THR A 238 11.31 -5.81 4.90
CA THR A 238 12.41 -6.78 5.01
C THR A 238 12.76 -7.06 6.47
N ASP A 239 12.92 -6.00 7.26
CA ASP A 239 13.14 -6.09 8.71
C ASP A 239 12.45 -4.93 9.46
N ASN A 240 12.71 -4.78 10.76
CA ASN A 240 12.12 -3.71 11.58
C ASN A 240 13.19 -2.69 12.05
N SER A 241 14.26 -2.52 11.28
CA SER A 241 15.24 -1.45 11.47
C SER A 241 14.60 -0.07 11.27
N PRO A 242 15.11 0.99 11.92
CA PRO A 242 14.79 2.37 11.56
C PRO A 242 15.23 2.79 10.15
N ASP A 243 15.94 1.97 9.39
CA ASP A 243 16.34 2.29 8.03
C ASP A 243 15.14 2.28 7.05
N VAL A 244 15.34 2.81 5.84
CA VAL A 244 14.30 2.75 4.78
C VAL A 244 14.51 1.50 3.93
N ASP A 245 13.56 0.58 4.03
CA ASP A 245 13.50 -0.61 3.17
C ASP A 245 13.10 -0.28 1.73
N GLU A 246 13.45 -1.19 0.82
CA GLU A 246 12.95 -1.17 -0.55
C GLU A 246 11.42 -1.25 -0.56
N ILE A 247 10.80 -0.46 -1.45
CA ILE A 247 9.36 -0.48 -1.66
C ILE A 247 9.00 -1.66 -2.60
N PRO A 248 8.25 -2.69 -2.14
CA PRO A 248 8.01 -3.90 -2.92
C PRO A 248 7.34 -3.69 -4.28
N LEU A 249 6.51 -2.64 -4.42
CA LEU A 249 5.76 -2.33 -5.64
C LEU A 249 6.36 -1.19 -6.48
N LEU A 250 7.55 -0.67 -6.14
CA LEU A 250 8.10 0.52 -6.78
C LEU A 250 8.47 0.33 -8.24
N THR A 251 9.05 -0.83 -8.60
CA THR A 251 9.37 -1.18 -9.98
C THR A 251 8.11 -1.22 -10.86
N MET A 252 7.02 -1.78 -10.34
CA MET A 252 5.71 -1.75 -11.00
C MET A 252 5.18 -0.32 -11.13
N ALA A 253 5.29 0.51 -10.09
CA ALA A 253 4.83 1.90 -10.13
C ALA A 253 5.59 2.72 -11.19
N ARG A 254 6.92 2.52 -11.30
CA ARG A 254 7.74 3.15 -12.34
C ARG A 254 7.30 2.72 -13.74
N ALA A 255 7.01 1.43 -13.95
CA ALA A 255 6.52 0.93 -15.23
C ALA A 255 5.12 1.45 -15.57
N ALA A 256 4.20 1.48 -14.61
CA ALA A 256 2.85 2.02 -14.77
C ALA A 256 2.88 3.52 -15.12
N LEU A 257 3.70 4.30 -14.40
CA LEU A 257 3.90 5.71 -14.69
C LEU A 257 4.50 5.92 -16.09
N LYS A 258 5.46 5.08 -16.48
CA LYS A 258 6.04 5.18 -17.81
C LYS A 258 5.04 4.83 -18.91
N SER A 259 4.21 3.81 -18.69
CA SER A 259 3.10 3.46 -19.58
C SER A 259 2.12 4.63 -19.75
N TYR A 260 1.79 5.35 -18.66
CA TYR A 260 0.97 6.56 -18.72
C TYR A 260 1.59 7.69 -19.55
N GLN A 261 2.91 7.91 -19.42
CA GLN A 261 3.60 8.89 -20.25
C GLN A 261 3.55 8.53 -21.73
N LEU A 262 3.76 7.25 -22.06
CA LEU A 262 3.66 6.74 -23.43
C LEU A 262 2.22 6.82 -23.96
N SER A 263 1.22 6.57 -23.12
CA SER A 263 -0.19 6.60 -23.52
C SER A 263 -0.64 8.01 -23.93
N ALA A 264 -0.09 9.05 -23.30
CA ALA A 264 -0.34 10.44 -23.69
C ALA A 264 0.06 10.71 -25.15
N ASP A 265 1.26 10.27 -25.54
CA ASP A 265 1.74 10.38 -26.92
C ASP A 265 0.95 9.49 -27.87
N TYR A 266 0.67 8.24 -27.46
CA TYR A 266 -0.06 7.26 -28.25
C TYR A 266 -1.47 7.73 -28.61
N PHE A 267 -2.27 8.11 -27.62
CA PHE A 267 -3.65 8.55 -27.85
C PHE A 267 -3.72 9.92 -28.53
N THR A 268 -2.71 10.77 -28.33
CA THR A 268 -2.61 12.03 -29.08
C THR A 268 -2.30 11.78 -30.54
N ALA A 269 -1.35 10.88 -30.85
CA ALA A 269 -1.03 10.51 -32.22
C ALA A 269 -2.25 9.89 -32.92
N LEU A 270 -2.91 8.90 -32.29
CA LEU A 270 -4.14 8.31 -32.82
C LEU A 270 -5.22 9.36 -33.08
N HIS A 271 -5.43 10.30 -32.14
CA HIS A 271 -6.41 11.36 -32.32
C HIS A 271 -6.08 12.23 -33.54
N GLN A 272 -4.83 12.65 -33.69
CA GLN A 272 -4.39 13.50 -34.81
C GLN A 272 -4.44 12.77 -36.16
N THR A 273 -4.14 11.47 -36.20
CA THR A 273 -4.04 10.70 -37.45
C THR A 273 -5.32 9.92 -37.78
N SER A 274 -6.31 9.90 -36.89
CA SER A 274 -7.59 9.19 -37.09
C SER A 274 -8.44 9.72 -38.26
N HIS A 275 -8.12 10.91 -38.76
CA HIS A 275 -8.83 11.55 -39.87
C HIS A 275 -7.84 11.89 -40.99
N PRO A 276 -7.60 10.98 -41.96
CA PRO A 276 -6.75 11.24 -43.11
C PRO A 276 -7.16 12.54 -43.81
N GLN A 277 -6.22 13.46 -43.96
CA GLN A 277 -6.49 14.75 -44.59
C GLN A 277 -6.26 14.61 -46.09
N PRO A 278 -7.28 14.83 -46.93
CA PRO A 278 -7.07 14.83 -48.35
C PRO A 278 -6.25 16.06 -48.77
N TRP A 279 -5.32 15.85 -49.68
CA TRP A 279 -4.66 16.94 -50.40
C TRP A 279 -5.08 16.89 -51.86
N VAL A 280 -5.14 18.07 -52.48
CA VAL A 280 -5.45 18.23 -53.89
C VAL A 280 -4.43 19.23 -54.47
N SER A 281 -3.94 18.97 -55.68
CA SER A 281 -3.01 19.85 -56.39
C SER A 281 -3.41 19.98 -57.86
N GLY A 282 -3.00 21.08 -58.49
CA GLY A 282 -3.24 21.31 -59.93
C GLY A 282 -4.68 21.70 -60.27
N LEU A 283 -5.40 22.29 -59.32
CA LEU A 283 -6.75 22.82 -59.50
C LEU A 283 -6.75 24.10 -60.34
N ASP A 284 -7.71 24.22 -61.24
CA ASP A 284 -8.03 25.48 -61.91
C ASP A 284 -8.62 26.48 -60.89
N GLU A 285 -8.30 27.77 -61.02
CA GLU A 285 -8.76 28.83 -60.10
C GLU A 285 -10.31 28.92 -59.97
N SER A 286 -11.04 28.35 -60.91
CA SER A 286 -12.51 28.32 -60.92
C SER A 286 -13.14 27.16 -60.14
N VAL A 287 -12.37 26.22 -59.60
CA VAL A 287 -12.89 25.05 -58.88
C VAL A 287 -12.97 25.33 -57.38
N GLU A 288 -14.18 25.40 -56.85
CA GLU A 288 -14.43 25.61 -55.41
C GLU A 288 -14.69 24.27 -54.69
N LEU A 289 -13.75 23.85 -53.84
CA LEU A 289 -13.89 22.65 -53.02
C LEU A 289 -14.68 22.96 -51.75
N SER A 290 -15.98 22.64 -51.76
CA SER A 290 -16.90 22.94 -50.65
C SER A 290 -17.18 21.76 -49.71
N VAL A 291 -16.92 20.51 -50.15
CA VAL A 291 -17.21 19.29 -49.35
C VAL A 291 -16.07 18.28 -49.49
N THR A 292 -15.50 17.88 -48.36
CA THR A 292 -14.52 16.79 -48.28
C THR A 292 -15.07 15.60 -47.49
N GLY A 293 -14.99 14.38 -48.04
CA GLY A 293 -15.44 13.17 -47.35
C GLY A 293 -15.89 12.05 -48.30
N PRO A 294 -16.26 10.87 -47.77
CA PRO A 294 -16.58 9.68 -48.56
C PRO A 294 -17.86 9.80 -49.41
N SER A 295 -18.63 10.88 -49.24
CA SER A 295 -19.91 11.11 -49.90
C SER A 295 -19.84 12.11 -51.06
N ALA A 296 -18.65 12.58 -51.44
CA ALA A 296 -18.46 13.51 -52.56
C ALA A 296 -17.33 13.02 -53.49
N ALA A 297 -17.57 13.05 -54.80
CA ALA A 297 -16.55 12.85 -55.82
C ALA A 297 -16.07 14.21 -56.32
N TRP A 298 -14.75 14.40 -56.45
CA TRP A 298 -14.16 15.63 -56.97
C TRP A 298 -13.80 15.48 -58.45
N ASP A 299 -14.22 16.43 -59.27
CA ASP A 299 -13.68 16.64 -60.61
C ASP A 299 -12.51 17.63 -60.51
N LEU A 300 -11.30 17.15 -60.80
CA LEU A 300 -10.05 17.89 -60.62
C LEU A 300 -9.47 18.40 -61.94
N GLY A 301 -10.13 18.16 -63.07
CA GLY A 301 -9.60 18.50 -64.39
C GLY A 301 -8.42 17.63 -64.83
N ARG A 302 -7.77 18.00 -65.95
CA ARG A 302 -6.75 17.17 -66.62
C ARG A 302 -5.39 17.14 -65.93
N SER A 303 -5.05 18.19 -65.19
CA SER A 303 -3.79 18.32 -64.44
C SER A 303 -3.97 18.04 -62.94
N GLY A 304 -5.20 17.78 -62.50
CA GLY A 304 -5.53 17.60 -61.10
C GLY A 304 -5.05 16.28 -60.54
N SER A 305 -4.53 16.32 -59.31
CA SER A 305 -4.18 15.13 -58.55
C SER A 305 -4.71 15.27 -57.13
N CYS A 306 -5.19 14.17 -56.55
CA CYS A 306 -5.53 14.10 -55.15
C CYS A 306 -4.96 12.84 -54.51
N GLY A 307 -4.84 12.89 -53.19
CA GLY A 307 -4.51 11.76 -52.36
C GLY A 307 -4.87 12.06 -50.91
N TYR A 308 -4.67 11.06 -50.05
CA TYR A 308 -4.72 11.28 -48.61
C TYR A 308 -3.30 11.47 -48.10
N LEU A 309 -3.10 12.50 -47.27
CA LEU A 309 -1.93 12.60 -46.42
C LEU A 309 -2.19 11.68 -45.21
N GLU A 310 -1.76 10.43 -45.36
CA GLU A 310 -1.90 9.41 -44.33
C GLU A 310 -0.56 9.22 -43.61
N PHE A 311 -0.60 9.29 -42.29
CA PHE A 311 0.55 8.98 -41.46
C PHE A 311 0.80 7.46 -41.49
N GLN A 312 1.98 7.03 -41.95
CA GLN A 312 2.30 5.60 -42.14
C GLN A 312 2.44 4.79 -40.83
N GLY A 313 2.28 5.39 -39.66
CA GLY A 313 2.04 4.67 -38.41
C GLY A 313 3.28 4.09 -37.70
N ALA A 314 4.47 4.08 -38.31
CA ALA A 314 5.65 3.42 -37.73
C ALA A 314 5.98 3.88 -36.28
N GLY A 315 5.80 5.16 -35.99
CA GLY A 315 5.98 5.70 -34.64
C GLY A 315 4.89 5.25 -33.66
N ILE A 316 3.63 5.15 -34.11
CA ILE A 316 2.50 4.71 -33.27
C ILE A 316 2.70 3.24 -32.86
N GLU A 317 3.10 2.38 -33.79
CA GLU A 317 3.40 0.98 -33.50
C GLU A 317 4.60 0.81 -32.55
N ALA A 318 5.64 1.64 -32.70
CA ALA A 318 6.77 1.63 -31.78
C ALA A 318 6.35 2.05 -30.35
N VAL A 319 5.48 3.05 -30.20
CA VAL A 319 4.94 3.47 -28.89
C VAL A 319 4.05 2.37 -28.31
N ARG A 320 3.18 1.75 -29.12
CA ARG A 320 2.36 0.60 -28.70
C ARG A 320 3.21 -0.54 -28.17
N LYS A 321 4.28 -0.90 -28.89
CA LYS A 321 5.23 -1.92 -28.44
C LYS A 321 5.94 -1.52 -27.14
N ALA A 322 6.37 -0.26 -27.00
CA ALA A 322 6.98 0.21 -25.76
C ALA A 322 6.00 0.14 -24.57
N MET A 323 4.71 0.41 -24.78
CA MET A 323 3.68 0.22 -23.76
C MET A 323 3.49 -1.26 -23.39
N GLU A 324 3.53 -2.17 -24.37
CA GLU A 324 3.53 -3.63 -24.12
C GLU A 324 4.78 -4.06 -23.33
N ASP A 325 5.95 -3.52 -23.64
CA ASP A 325 7.18 -3.77 -22.90
C ASP A 325 7.08 -3.26 -21.45
N GLN A 326 6.46 -2.09 -21.20
CA GLN A 326 6.18 -1.62 -19.84
C GLN A 326 5.18 -2.51 -19.10
N LYS A 327 4.15 -3.00 -19.79
CA LYS A 327 3.21 -3.97 -19.22
C LYS A 327 3.92 -5.26 -18.84
N ASN A 328 4.80 -5.77 -19.69
CA ASN A 328 5.59 -6.97 -19.39
C ASN A 328 6.55 -6.72 -18.23
N ALA A 329 7.27 -5.60 -18.20
CA ALA A 329 8.12 -5.24 -17.07
C ALA A 329 7.33 -5.08 -15.76
N ALA A 330 6.12 -4.51 -15.82
CA ALA A 330 5.22 -4.42 -14.67
C ALA A 330 4.66 -5.78 -14.26
N LEU A 331 4.39 -6.67 -15.22
CA LEU A 331 3.98 -8.04 -14.97
C LEU A 331 5.13 -8.90 -14.47
N GLU A 332 6.39 -8.62 -14.80
CA GLU A 332 7.56 -9.33 -14.28
C GLU A 332 7.90 -8.86 -12.87
N SER A 333 7.96 -7.54 -12.68
CA SER A 333 8.10 -6.89 -11.37
C SER A 333 6.93 -7.22 -10.45
N GLY A 334 5.75 -7.33 -11.05
CA GLY A 334 4.47 -7.63 -10.45
C GLY A 334 4.02 -9.06 -10.57
N ALA A 335 4.88 -9.98 -11.05
CA ALA A 335 4.58 -11.38 -11.41
C ALA A 335 4.06 -12.23 -10.26
N LYS A 336 3.82 -11.56 -9.14
CA LYS A 336 3.15 -12.01 -7.96
C LYS A 336 1.63 -11.95 -8.13
N VAL A 337 1.00 -11.06 -8.92
CA VAL A 337 -0.44 -10.79 -8.70
C VAL A 337 -1.41 -11.10 -9.85
N LEU A 338 -1.00 -11.19 -11.10
CA LEU A 338 -1.97 -11.30 -12.20
C LEU A 338 -2.06 -12.72 -12.76
N ASP A 339 -3.26 -13.30 -12.68
CA ASP A 339 -3.65 -14.52 -13.38
C ASP A 339 -3.69 -14.20 -14.87
N VAL A 340 -2.53 -14.29 -15.53
CA VAL A 340 -2.46 -14.15 -16.97
C VAL A 340 -3.17 -15.36 -17.55
N SER A 341 -4.33 -15.13 -18.17
CA SER A 341 -5.09 -16.10 -18.97
C SER A 341 -4.34 -16.44 -20.26
N GLY A 342 -3.11 -16.94 -20.11
CA GLY A 342 -2.23 -17.41 -21.16
C GLY A 342 -1.87 -18.88 -20.97
N THR A 343 -1.55 -19.55 -22.08
CA THR A 343 -1.17 -20.97 -22.15
C THR A 343 0.22 -21.21 -21.54
N GLU A 344 0.38 -20.95 -20.24
CA GLU A 344 1.62 -21.25 -19.53
C GLU A 344 1.66 -22.68 -19.00
N SER A 345 2.85 -23.28 -18.98
CA SER A 345 3.09 -24.55 -18.30
C SER A 345 2.80 -24.42 -16.81
N GLY A 346 2.17 -25.43 -16.21
CA GLY A 346 1.81 -25.44 -14.79
C GLY A 346 3.01 -25.27 -13.84
N GLU A 347 4.23 -25.60 -14.28
CA GLU A 347 5.45 -25.39 -13.48
C GLU A 347 5.85 -23.92 -13.39
N ALA A 348 5.81 -23.16 -14.51
CA ALA A 348 6.13 -21.74 -14.52
C ALA A 348 5.15 -20.94 -13.63
N ARG A 349 3.87 -21.35 -13.65
CA ARG A 349 2.81 -20.77 -12.80
C ARG A 349 3.07 -21.03 -11.31
N LYS A 350 3.51 -22.23 -10.94
CA LYS A 350 3.85 -22.57 -9.54
C LYS A 350 5.07 -21.82 -9.04
N THR A 351 6.13 -21.69 -9.84
CA THR A 351 7.33 -20.93 -9.46
C THR A 351 7.00 -19.47 -9.14
N ARG A 352 6.18 -18.82 -9.97
CA ARG A 352 5.74 -17.43 -9.71
C ARG A 352 4.92 -17.27 -8.44
N GLN A 353 4.00 -18.20 -8.15
CA GLN A 353 3.24 -18.18 -6.90
C GLN A 353 4.15 -18.33 -5.68
N ASN A 354 5.18 -19.19 -5.77
CA ASN A 354 6.14 -19.37 -4.68
C ASN A 354 6.96 -18.09 -4.41
N ASP A 355 7.44 -17.42 -5.47
CA ASP A 355 8.18 -16.16 -5.33
C ASP A 355 7.29 -15.07 -4.73
N GLN A 356 5.99 -15.02 -5.09
CA GLN A 356 5.04 -14.13 -4.43
C GLN A 356 4.95 -14.37 -2.95
N HIS A 357 4.67 -15.62 -2.60
CA HIS A 357 4.48 -16.01 -1.23
C HIS A 357 5.73 -15.68 -0.41
N ALA A 358 6.94 -15.75 -0.96
CA ALA A 358 8.18 -15.41 -0.24
C ALA A 358 8.26 -13.94 0.22
N THR A 359 7.96 -12.96 -0.64
CA THR A 359 7.97 -11.54 -0.23
C THR A 359 6.83 -11.25 0.72
N LEU A 360 5.62 -11.74 0.42
CA LEU A 360 4.47 -11.51 1.28
C LEU A 360 4.65 -12.17 2.65
N HIS A 361 5.29 -13.34 2.69
CA HIS A 361 5.67 -14.05 3.91
C HIS A 361 6.58 -13.18 4.77
N SER A 362 7.65 -12.62 4.19
CA SER A 362 8.59 -11.78 4.93
C SER A 362 7.87 -10.56 5.54
N ILE A 363 7.04 -9.86 4.75
CA ILE A 363 6.26 -8.71 5.21
C ILE A 363 5.28 -9.07 6.33
N VAL A 364 4.61 -10.23 6.23
CA VAL A 364 3.69 -10.69 7.27
C VAL A 364 4.44 -10.98 8.58
N ILE A 365 5.62 -11.58 8.49
CA ILE A 365 6.46 -11.88 9.66
C ILE A 365 6.96 -10.58 10.30
N THR A 366 7.46 -9.61 9.52
CA THR A 366 7.94 -8.33 10.06
C THR A 366 6.80 -7.53 10.70
N ALA A 367 5.62 -7.51 10.07
CA ALA A 367 4.42 -6.87 10.62
C ALA A 367 3.96 -7.52 11.93
N ALA A 368 3.93 -8.86 12.00
CA ALA A 368 3.59 -9.57 13.23
C ALA A 368 4.59 -9.25 14.35
N ALA A 369 5.90 -9.30 14.05
CA ALA A 369 6.95 -8.97 15.00
C ALA A 369 6.89 -7.51 15.47
N ALA A 370 6.54 -6.56 14.60
CA ALA A 370 6.39 -5.15 14.96
C ALA A 370 5.22 -4.94 15.93
N ILE A 371 4.08 -5.60 15.68
CA ILE A 371 2.91 -5.56 16.57
C ILE A 371 3.21 -6.23 17.90
N GLU A 372 3.89 -7.39 17.90
CA GLU A 372 4.33 -8.04 19.12
C GLU A 372 5.23 -7.12 19.95
N GLN A 373 6.24 -6.49 19.33
CA GLN A 373 7.11 -5.54 20.01
C GLN A 373 6.33 -4.33 20.57
N ALA A 374 5.35 -3.82 19.82
CA ALA A 374 4.48 -2.74 20.27
C ALA A 374 3.62 -3.16 21.49
N LEU A 375 3.10 -4.39 21.49
CA LEU A 375 2.36 -4.95 22.63
C LEU A 375 3.26 -5.11 23.86
N ARG A 376 4.52 -5.53 23.67
CA ARG A 376 5.51 -5.61 24.76
C ARG A 376 5.81 -4.23 25.34
N TYR A 377 5.98 -3.21 24.50
CA TYR A 377 6.12 -1.83 24.95
C TYR A 377 4.88 -1.34 25.70
N ALA A 378 3.68 -1.65 25.22
CA ALA A 378 2.43 -1.29 25.89
C ALA A 378 2.33 -1.96 27.28
N ALA A 379 2.64 -3.25 27.37
CA ALA A 379 2.66 -3.99 28.63
C ALA A 379 3.67 -3.41 29.61
N GLU A 380 4.89 -3.18 29.17
CA GLU A 380 5.92 -2.59 30.01
C GLU A 380 5.50 -1.20 30.51
N TRP A 381 5.02 -0.33 29.63
CA TRP A 381 4.60 1.03 29.99
C TRP A 381 3.47 1.02 31.04
N THR A 382 2.52 0.11 30.90
CA THR A 382 1.37 -0.03 31.81
C THR A 382 1.63 -0.93 33.02
N GLY A 383 2.85 -1.48 33.15
CA GLY A 383 3.28 -2.27 34.31
C GLY A 383 2.87 -3.75 34.28
N TYR A 384 2.45 -4.26 33.12
CA TYR A 384 2.27 -5.70 32.88
C TYR A 384 3.57 -6.37 32.45
N ASN A 385 3.61 -7.70 32.53
CA ASN A 385 4.75 -8.49 32.08
C ASN A 385 4.80 -8.53 30.53
N PRO A 386 5.85 -7.97 29.87
CA PRO A 386 5.95 -8.01 28.42
C PRO A 386 6.06 -9.44 27.85
N ASP A 387 6.55 -10.41 28.62
CA ASP A 387 6.69 -11.79 28.14
C ASP A 387 5.34 -12.56 28.09
N GLU A 388 4.26 -11.96 28.58
CA GLU A 388 2.89 -12.47 28.42
C GLU A 388 2.21 -11.97 27.14
N CYS A 389 2.87 -11.10 26.37
CA CYS A 389 2.37 -10.57 25.11
C CYS A 389 2.96 -11.36 23.93
N ALA A 390 2.10 -11.91 23.07
CA ALA A 390 2.51 -12.53 21.82
C ALA A 390 1.53 -12.19 20.70
N PHE A 391 2.06 -11.93 19.50
CA PHE A 391 1.26 -11.72 18.30
C PHE A 391 1.91 -12.45 17.14
N THR A 392 1.39 -13.64 16.84
CA THR A 392 1.99 -14.51 15.82
C THR A 392 1.02 -14.74 14.68
N VAL A 393 1.53 -14.68 13.45
CA VAL A 393 0.77 -14.97 12.25
C VAL A 393 1.50 -16.05 11.47
N LYS A 394 0.79 -17.11 11.06
CA LYS A 394 1.34 -18.11 10.17
C LYS A 394 1.10 -17.68 8.70
N PRO A 395 2.13 -17.29 7.94
CA PRO A 395 2.00 -16.84 6.54
C PRO A 395 1.76 -18.01 5.57
N ASP A 396 0.60 -18.66 5.69
CA ASP A 396 0.15 -19.71 4.78
C ASP A 396 -0.85 -19.14 3.77
N PHE A 397 -0.37 -18.86 2.56
CA PHE A 397 -1.16 -18.24 1.47
C PHE A 397 -1.75 -19.27 0.50
N VAL A 398 -1.48 -20.56 0.69
CA VAL A 398 -1.93 -21.61 -0.23
C VAL A 398 -3.42 -21.85 -0.04
N VAL A 399 -4.19 -21.61 -1.10
CA VAL A 399 -5.58 -22.07 -1.18
C VAL A 399 -5.54 -23.56 -1.52
N THR A 400 -5.60 -24.41 -0.50
CA THR A 400 -5.82 -25.84 -0.73
C THR A 400 -7.29 -25.99 -1.13
N GLU A 401 -7.56 -26.15 -2.42
CA GLU A 401 -8.89 -26.57 -2.86
C GLU A 401 -9.19 -27.94 -2.23
N ALA A 402 -10.35 -28.04 -1.59
CA ALA A 402 -10.86 -29.28 -1.03
C ALA A 402 -11.15 -30.28 -2.17
N ASP A 403 -10.22 -31.17 -2.45
CA ASP A 403 -10.50 -32.35 -3.26
C ASP A 403 -11.31 -33.35 -2.41
N ALA A 404 -12.52 -33.67 -2.86
CA ALA A 404 -13.40 -34.65 -2.22
C ALA A 404 -12.69 -36.00 -1.99
N GLN A 405 -11.78 -36.41 -2.89
CA GLN A 405 -10.99 -37.63 -2.71
C GLN A 405 -9.98 -37.51 -1.56
N GLN A 406 -9.32 -36.36 -1.42
CA GLN A 406 -8.37 -36.11 -0.32
C GLN A 406 -9.08 -36.07 1.03
N ILE A 407 -10.28 -35.52 1.10
CA ILE A 407 -11.08 -35.49 2.34
C ILE A 407 -11.46 -36.91 2.75
N LEU A 408 -11.94 -37.72 1.81
CA LEU A 408 -12.25 -39.13 2.06
C LEU A 408 -11.01 -39.90 2.53
N ALA A 409 -9.85 -39.67 1.92
CA ALA A 409 -8.59 -40.27 2.35
C ALA A 409 -8.21 -39.85 3.78
N GLN A 410 -8.37 -38.57 4.15
CA GLN A 410 -8.10 -38.09 5.50
C GLN A 410 -9.04 -38.70 6.54
N ILE A 411 -10.34 -38.84 6.22
CA ILE A 411 -11.31 -39.53 7.07
C ILE A 411 -10.91 -40.99 7.27
N GLN A 412 -10.46 -41.68 6.21
CA GLN A 412 -9.98 -43.07 6.29
C GLN A 412 -8.71 -43.19 7.14
N LEU A 413 -7.75 -42.27 7.00
CA LEU A 413 -6.55 -42.24 7.85
C LEU A 413 -6.92 -42.08 9.33
N TRP A 414 -7.90 -41.24 9.65
CA TRP A 414 -8.40 -41.07 11.00
C TRP A 414 -9.13 -42.32 11.52
N GLN A 415 -10.04 -42.89 10.72
CA GLN A 415 -10.75 -44.13 11.06
C GLN A 415 -9.80 -45.32 11.30
N ASN A 416 -8.70 -45.37 10.55
CA ASN A 416 -7.65 -46.39 10.70
C ASN A 416 -6.64 -46.07 11.82
N GLY A 417 -6.81 -44.96 12.55
CA GLY A 417 -5.96 -44.59 13.68
C GLY A 417 -4.57 -44.08 13.32
N LEU A 418 -4.35 -43.67 12.06
CA LEU A 418 -3.06 -43.14 11.58
C LEU A 418 -2.87 -41.64 11.85
N VAL A 419 -3.97 -40.89 11.98
CA VAL A 419 -3.98 -39.46 12.32
C VAL A 419 -5.05 -39.15 13.37
N ALA A 420 -4.90 -38.05 14.11
CA ALA A 420 -5.86 -37.64 15.11
C ALA A 420 -7.04 -36.85 14.48
N LYS A 421 -8.17 -36.82 15.20
CA LYS A 421 -9.34 -35.98 14.84
C LYS A 421 -8.95 -34.50 14.66
N LYS A 422 -8.01 -34.03 15.48
CA LYS A 422 -7.47 -32.67 15.43
C LYS A 422 -6.76 -32.38 14.11
N ASP A 423 -6.00 -33.34 13.57
CA ASP A 423 -5.28 -33.17 12.30
C ASP A 423 -6.24 -33.03 11.12
N VAL A 424 -7.31 -33.84 11.10
CA VAL A 424 -8.36 -33.75 10.09
C VAL A 424 -9.09 -32.41 10.18
N ARG A 425 -9.48 -31.97 11.38
CA ARG A 425 -10.14 -30.66 11.58
C ARG A 425 -9.24 -29.49 11.17
N ALA A 426 -7.96 -29.53 11.50
CA ALA A 426 -7.00 -28.52 11.09
C ALA A 426 -6.91 -28.42 9.56
N ASN A 427 -6.87 -29.56 8.86
CA ASN A 427 -6.90 -29.56 7.39
C ASN A 427 -8.22 -29.06 6.82
N LEU A 428 -9.38 -29.46 7.38
CA LEU A 428 -10.69 -28.99 6.93
C LEU A 428 -10.89 -27.48 7.12
N ARG A 429 -10.29 -26.89 8.17
CA ARG A 429 -10.20 -25.42 8.33
C ARG A 429 -9.34 -24.79 7.24
N ARG A 430 -8.16 -25.38 6.94
CA ARG A 430 -7.27 -24.90 5.87
C ARG A 430 -7.94 -24.94 4.50
N THR A 431 -8.82 -25.90 4.23
CA THR A 431 -9.58 -25.99 2.98
C THR A 431 -10.88 -25.18 3.00
N SER A 432 -11.10 -24.33 4.02
CA SER A 432 -12.31 -23.51 4.20
C SER A 432 -13.64 -24.29 4.26
N LEU A 433 -13.60 -25.58 4.59
CA LEU A 433 -14.81 -26.40 4.81
C LEU A 433 -15.34 -26.26 6.24
N ILE A 434 -14.47 -25.93 7.19
CA ILE A 434 -14.82 -25.50 8.54
C ILE A 434 -14.39 -24.04 8.66
N ALA A 435 -15.26 -23.19 9.20
CA ALA A 435 -14.92 -21.81 9.49
C ALA A 435 -13.73 -21.74 10.45
N ALA A 436 -12.74 -20.91 10.12
CA ALA A 436 -11.44 -20.94 10.77
C ALA A 436 -11.47 -20.44 12.23
N ASP A 437 -12.48 -19.65 12.60
CA ASP A 437 -12.80 -19.17 13.95
C ASP A 437 -13.47 -20.24 14.84
N ARG A 438 -13.96 -21.35 14.26
CA ARG A 438 -14.57 -22.43 15.05
C ARG A 438 -13.49 -23.28 15.70
N THR A 439 -13.32 -23.13 17.01
CA THR A 439 -12.35 -23.91 17.80
C THR A 439 -12.75 -25.38 17.92
N ASP A 440 -11.81 -26.26 18.29
CA ASP A 440 -12.11 -27.69 18.48
C ASP A 440 -13.14 -27.87 19.61
N GLU A 441 -13.06 -27.04 20.65
CA GLU A 441 -13.98 -27.03 21.80
C GLU A 441 -15.40 -26.63 21.40
N MET A 442 -15.56 -25.63 20.53
CA MET A 442 -16.88 -25.24 20.00
C MET A 442 -17.51 -26.40 19.22
N ILE A 443 -16.74 -27.03 18.33
CA ILE A 443 -17.24 -28.13 17.50
C ILE A 443 -17.58 -29.35 18.37
N ASP A 444 -16.74 -29.70 19.35
CA ASP A 444 -17.03 -30.82 20.25
C ASP A 444 -18.20 -30.52 21.19
N GLY A 445 -18.36 -29.27 21.65
CA GLY A 445 -19.50 -28.82 22.44
C GLY A 445 -20.82 -28.92 21.66
N GLU A 446 -20.83 -28.47 20.41
CA GLU A 446 -21.99 -28.61 19.52
C GLU A 446 -22.34 -30.08 19.25
N LEU A 447 -21.35 -30.91 18.86
CA LEU A 447 -21.56 -32.34 18.63
C LEU A 447 -22.06 -33.10 19.87
N ALA A 448 -21.67 -32.67 21.06
CA ALA A 448 -22.16 -33.24 22.32
C ALA A 448 -23.60 -32.79 22.66
N SER A 449 -24.03 -31.64 22.12
CA SER A 449 -25.38 -31.10 22.28
C SER A 449 -26.36 -31.58 21.19
N GLU A 450 -25.84 -32.10 20.08
CA GLU A 450 -26.63 -32.72 19.02
C GLU A 450 -27.08 -34.13 19.44
N SER A 451 -28.39 -34.40 19.36
CA SER A 451 -28.92 -35.75 19.53
C SER A 451 -28.32 -36.69 18.46
N PRO A 452 -27.91 -37.93 18.80
CA PRO A 452 -27.37 -38.87 17.83
C PRO A 452 -28.33 -39.05 16.65
N ILE A 453 -27.85 -38.80 15.43
CA ILE A 453 -28.61 -39.13 14.22
C ILE A 453 -28.63 -40.66 14.09
N GLY A 454 -29.75 -41.28 14.45
CA GLY A 454 -30.05 -42.68 14.17
C GLY A 454 -29.81 -43.64 15.32
N GLY A 455 -30.53 -43.48 16.42
CA GLY A 455 -30.60 -44.46 17.50
C GLY A 455 -31.93 -44.39 18.23
N ASP A 456 -33.02 -44.73 17.53
CA ASP A 456 -34.21 -45.38 18.10
C ASP A 456 -35.12 -45.82 16.94
N ASN A 457 -35.05 -47.11 16.61
CA ASN A 457 -36.21 -47.90 16.25
C ASN A 457 -35.90 -49.34 16.65
N GLU A 458 -36.88 -49.91 17.36
CA GLU A 458 -36.97 -51.26 17.93
C GLU A 458 -36.39 -52.42 17.10
#